data_AF-A0A924P1H6-F1
#
_entry.id   AF-A0A924P1H6-F1
#
_cell.length_a   1.000
_cell.length_b   1.000
_cell.length_c   1.000
_cell.angle_alpha   90.00
_cell.angle_beta   90.00
_cell.angle_gamma   90.00
#
_symmetry.space_group_name_H-M   'P 1'
#
loop_
_entity.id
_entity.type
_entity.pdbx_description
1 polymer ?
#
loop_
_entity_poly.entity_id
_entity_poly.type
_entity_poly.pdbx_seq_one_letter_code
_entity_poly.pdbx_strand_id
1 'polypeptide(L)' 'GIDSFQQHKHWGCNGPLVLDARIKPHHAPPVEVDAATERKIDRFFENGRSLYGITS' A
#
# COMPACT_ATOMS: atom_id res chain seq x y z
N GLY A 1 4.10 -2.63 21.83
CA GLY A 1 2.74 -2.30 22.30
C GLY A 1 2.72 -2.30 23.80
N ILE A 2 1.58 -1.95 24.38
CA ILE A 2 1.38 -1.96 25.83
C ILE A 2 1.29 -3.41 26.32
N ASP A 3 1.91 -3.73 27.46
CA ASP A 3 2.03 -5.12 27.94
C ASP A 3 2.69 -6.05 26.90
N SER A 4 3.93 -5.72 26.51
CA SER A 4 4.67 -6.47 25.49
C SER A 4 5.30 -7.76 26.02
N PHE A 5 5.34 -8.81 25.18
CA PHE A 5 5.94 -10.09 25.49
C PHE A 5 6.82 -10.60 24.33
N GLN A 6 7.67 -11.59 24.63
CA GLN A 6 8.32 -12.42 23.62
C GLN A 6 8.02 -13.89 23.90
N GLN A 7 7.59 -14.63 22.88
CA GLN A 7 7.30 -16.06 22.97
C GLN A 7 7.73 -16.76 21.68
N HIS A 8 8.48 -17.86 21.78
CA HIS A 8 8.97 -18.61 20.62
C HIS A 8 9.67 -17.74 19.56
N LYS A 9 10.48 -16.75 19.97
CA LYS A 9 11.16 -15.77 19.10
C LYS A 9 10.21 -14.81 18.35
N HIS A 10 8.96 -14.72 18.76
CA HIS A 10 8.00 -13.73 18.25
C HIS A 10 7.78 -12.66 19.32
N TRP A 11 7.82 -11.40 18.91
CA TRP A 11 7.44 -10.27 19.75
C TRP A 11 5.95 -9.98 19.59
N GLY A 12 5.28 -9.69 20.70
CA GLY A 12 3.86 -9.35 20.74
C GLY A 12 3.51 -8.42 21.90
N CYS A 13 2.23 -8.11 22.04
CA CYS A 13 1.70 -7.37 23.19
C CYS A 13 0.23 -7.72 23.44
N ASN A 14 -0.19 -7.75 24.72
CA ASN A 14 -1.58 -8.01 25.08
C ASN A 14 -2.44 -6.73 25.05
N GLY A 15 -1.80 -5.58 25.25
CA GLY A 15 -2.41 -4.27 25.06
C GLY A 15 -2.22 -3.74 23.62
N PRO A 16 -2.68 -2.52 23.33
CA PRO A 16 -2.66 -1.98 21.98
C PRO A 16 -1.25 -1.78 21.43
N LEU A 17 -1.13 -1.97 20.12
CA LEU A 17 0.02 -1.55 19.31
C LEU A 17 -0.31 -0.22 18.64
N VAL A 18 0.49 0.81 18.92
CA VAL A 18 0.36 2.13 18.29
C VAL A 18 1.45 2.25 17.22
N LEU A 19 1.04 2.47 15.96
CA LEU A 19 1.94 2.68 14.84
C LEU A 19 1.78 4.10 14.30
N ASP A 20 2.88 4.83 14.23
CA ASP A 20 2.92 6.14 13.59
C ASP A 20 3.18 5.98 12.08
N ALA A 21 2.11 5.99 11.28
CA ALA A 21 2.17 5.83 9.83
C ALA A 21 2.37 7.16 9.06
N ARG A 22 2.78 8.24 9.73
CA ARG A 22 2.99 9.53 9.06
C ARG A 22 4.26 9.52 8.20
N ILE A 23 4.19 10.19 7.04
CA ILE A 23 5.36 10.49 6.21
C ILE A 23 6.36 11.32 7.02
N LYS A 24 7.66 10.98 6.92
CA LYS A 24 8.75 11.68 7.62
C LYS A 24 9.54 12.55 6.62
N PRO A 25 10.15 13.68 7.06
CA PRO A 25 10.82 14.62 6.14
C PRO A 25 11.98 14.03 5.32
N HIS A 26 12.59 12.94 5.81
CA HIS A 26 13.68 12.25 5.14
C HIS A 26 13.23 11.04 4.31
N HIS A 27 11.92 10.73 4.28
CA HIS A 27 11.41 9.73 3.36
C HIS A 27 11.56 10.23 1.92
N ALA A 28 11.77 9.30 1.01
CA ALA A 28 11.60 9.60 -0.40
C ALA A 28 10.19 10.19 -0.64
N PRO A 29 10.04 11.08 -1.62
CA PRO A 29 8.71 11.46 -2.09
C PRO A 29 7.86 10.22 -2.39
N PRO A 30 6.54 10.30 -2.18
CA PRO A 30 5.65 9.23 -2.62
C PRO A 30 5.82 9.00 -4.13
N VAL A 31 5.60 7.75 -4.55
CA VAL A 31 5.52 7.43 -5.97
C VAL A 31 4.23 8.05 -6.50
N GLU A 32 4.37 8.99 -7.44
CA GLU A 32 3.25 9.64 -8.11
C GLU A 32 2.90 8.90 -9.40
N VAL A 33 1.62 8.90 -9.74
CA VAL A 33 1.15 8.27 -10.96
C VAL A 33 1.48 9.15 -12.16
N ASP A 34 2.04 8.56 -13.21
CA ASP A 34 2.33 9.24 -14.47
C ASP A 34 1.14 9.14 -15.44
N ALA A 35 0.52 10.28 -15.73
CA ALA A 35 -0.64 10.35 -16.62
C ALA A 35 -0.36 9.83 -18.04
N ALA A 36 0.88 9.93 -18.54
CA ALA A 36 1.24 9.35 -19.83
C ALA A 36 1.27 7.82 -19.79
N THR A 37 1.65 7.24 -18.65
CA THR A 37 1.65 5.81 -18.41
C THR A 37 0.24 5.26 -18.21
N GLU A 38 -0.63 5.94 -17.44
CA GLU A 38 -2.05 5.57 -17.32
C GLU A 38 -2.75 5.54 -18.68
N ARG A 39 -2.61 6.60 -19.47
CA ARG A 39 -3.25 6.68 -20.81
C ARG A 39 -2.81 5.56 -21.76
N LYS A 40 -1.59 5.04 -21.61
CA LYS A 40 -1.12 3.92 -22.44
C LYS A 40 -1.84 2.61 -22.12
N ILE A 41 -2.30 2.45 -20.89
CA ILE A 41 -2.95 1.22 -20.42
C ILE A 41 -4.48 1.29 -20.48
N ASP A 42 -5.10 2.48 -20.52
CA ASP A 42 -6.56 2.67 -20.63
C ASP A 42 -7.21 1.79 -21.71
N ARG A 43 -6.55 1.67 -22.86
CA ARG A 43 -7.01 0.85 -24.00
C ARG A 43 -7.26 -0.63 -23.66
N PHE A 44 -6.68 -1.15 -22.58
CA PHE A 44 -6.89 -2.55 -22.17
C PHE A 44 -8.18 -2.76 -21.39
N PHE A 45 -8.73 -1.69 -20.80
CA PHE A 45 -9.94 -1.69 -19.98
C PHE A 45 -11.20 -1.34 -20.79
N GLU A 46 -11.06 -0.94 -22.06
CA GLU A 46 -12.19 -0.67 -22.96
C GLU A 46 -13.06 -1.93 -23.22
N ASN A 47 -14.33 -1.70 -23.56
CA ASN A 47 -15.28 -2.76 -23.95
C ASN A 47 -14.67 -3.76 -24.95
N GLY A 48 -14.67 -5.04 -24.59
CA GLY A 48 -14.18 -6.13 -25.44
C GLY A 48 -12.66 -6.30 -25.47
N ARG A 49 -11.91 -5.62 -24.59
CA ARG A 49 -10.46 -5.79 -24.44
C ARG A 49 -10.10 -6.72 -23.28
N SER A 50 -8.82 -7.05 -23.16
CA SER A 50 -8.33 -8.12 -22.27
C SER A 50 -8.60 -7.89 -20.79
N LEU A 51 -8.72 -6.64 -20.35
CA LEU A 51 -8.98 -6.28 -18.95
C LEU A 51 -10.36 -5.66 -18.76
N TYR A 52 -11.26 -5.79 -19.74
CA TYR A 52 -12.61 -5.25 -19.64
C TYR A 52 -13.35 -5.80 -18.40
N GLY A 53 -13.96 -4.90 -17.63
CA GLY A 53 -14.69 -5.23 -16.40
C GLY A 53 -13.83 -5.38 -15.14
N ILE A 54 -12.50 -5.23 -15.26
CA ILE A 54 -11.59 -5.12 -14.12
C ILE A 54 -11.41 -3.62 -13.82
N THR A 55 -11.50 -3.23 -12.55
CA THR A 55 -11.31 -1.83 -12.17
C THR A 55 -9.85 -1.43 -12.37
N SER A 56 -9.63 -0.36 -13.14
CA SER A 56 -8.36 0.39 -13.19
C SER A 56 -8.30 1.43 -12.09
#